data_AF-A0A1G3QYL3-F1
#
_entry.id   AF-A0A1G3QYL3-F1
#
_cell.length_a   1.000
_cell.length_b   1.000
_cell.length_c   1.000
_cell.angle_alpha   90.00
_cell.angle_beta   90.00
_cell.angle_gamma   90.00
#
_symmetry.space_group_name_H-M   'P 1'
#
loop_
_entity.id
_entity.type
_entity.pdbx_description
1 polymer ?
#
loop_
_entity_poly.entity_id
_entity_poly.type
_entity_poly.pdbx_seq_one_letter_code
_entity_poly.pdbx_strand_id
1 'polypeptide(L)'
;MKRQADIHPRDRFLFWRTDFVGIAMMVSGALLLAVNFGIVPASPFVLARVLGILAMVAGLVFLFFTGAGRWLTWFLIPAGVLFTIGVVTLVLGAGMFMSPVAAELTAAGFGLTFLAVFLTRRNQWWALIPAGAFLGVGLWAFVGTRFPVIGWHPVPGVLCVGLSFFSIYLSAIQRQRMRWCLLVGSLVVAAAFAYLLALLLARWLALWPLALVVAGLCVPAGFLLADWRRTHAAVPPVSIPPGPDSPA
;
A
#
# COMPACT_ATOMS: atom_id res chain seq x y z
N MET A 1 -7.99 -57.71 31.65
CA MET A 1 -6.62 -57.16 31.83
C MET A 1 -6.41 -56.08 30.77
N LYS A 2 -6.41 -54.79 31.15
CA LYS A 2 -6.19 -53.66 30.22
C LYS A 2 -4.69 -53.54 29.97
N ARG A 3 -4.26 -53.66 28.71
CA ARG A 3 -2.89 -53.37 28.25
C ARG A 3 -2.57 -51.91 28.58
N GLN A 4 -1.72 -51.68 29.57
CA GLN A 4 -1.05 -50.39 29.73
C GLN A 4 -0.13 -50.22 28.52
N ALA A 5 -0.44 -49.26 27.66
CA ALA A 5 0.42 -48.90 26.56
C ALA A 5 1.70 -48.28 27.13
N ASP A 6 2.85 -48.90 26.90
CA ASP A 6 4.16 -48.35 27.24
C ASP A 6 4.37 -47.07 26.42
N ILE A 7 4.23 -45.93 27.08
CA ILE A 7 4.50 -44.62 26.49
C ILE A 7 6.02 -44.47 26.38
N HIS A 8 6.52 -44.35 25.15
CA HIS A 8 7.94 -44.28 24.86
C HIS A 8 8.56 -42.97 25.42
N PRO A 9 9.80 -42.96 25.96
CA PRO A 9 10.38 -41.78 26.61
C PRO A 9 10.47 -40.53 25.71
N ARG A 10 10.60 -40.72 24.39
CA ARG A 10 10.56 -39.64 23.40
C ARG A 10 9.20 -38.93 23.34
N ASP A 11 8.12 -39.64 23.62
CA ASP A 11 6.77 -39.08 23.57
C ASP A 11 6.49 -38.22 24.80
N ARG A 12 7.09 -38.54 25.97
CA ARG A 12 7.00 -37.69 27.18
C ARG A 12 7.60 -36.31 26.99
N PHE A 13 8.70 -36.21 26.23
CA PHE A 13 9.37 -34.93 25.98
C PHE A 13 8.54 -34.03 25.04
N LEU A 14 7.88 -34.63 24.04
CA LEU A 14 6.93 -33.93 23.16
C LEU A 14 5.66 -33.48 23.91
N PHE A 15 5.13 -34.34 24.78
CA PHE A 15 3.93 -34.07 25.58
C PHE A 15 4.09 -32.87 26.53
N TRP A 16 5.22 -32.79 27.26
CA TRP A 16 5.52 -31.65 28.14
C TRP A 16 5.63 -30.31 27.40
N ARG A 17 6.09 -30.36 26.14
CA ARG A 17 6.29 -29.16 25.33
C ARG A 17 4.98 -28.64 24.73
N THR A 18 4.03 -29.51 24.43
CA THR A 18 2.71 -29.11 23.92
C THR A 18 1.80 -28.60 25.03
N ASP A 19 1.80 -29.25 26.20
CA ASP A 19 0.92 -28.89 27.31
C ASP A 19 1.29 -27.54 27.92
N PHE A 20 2.58 -27.29 28.11
CA PHE A 20 3.07 -26.01 28.63
C PHE A 20 2.70 -24.85 27.70
N VAL A 21 2.90 -25.02 26.39
CA VAL A 21 2.56 -23.98 25.40
C VAL A 21 1.05 -23.74 25.35
N GLY A 22 0.25 -24.81 25.42
CA GLY A 22 -1.21 -24.71 25.47
C GLY A 22 -1.70 -23.93 26.70
N ILE A 23 -1.21 -24.28 27.89
CA ILE A 23 -1.56 -23.58 29.14
C ILE A 23 -1.10 -22.12 29.09
N ALA A 24 0.12 -21.85 28.63
CA ALA A 24 0.63 -20.50 28.48
C ALA A 24 -0.23 -19.65 27.53
N MET A 25 -0.70 -20.22 26.41
CA MET A 25 -1.62 -19.55 25.49
C MET A 25 -3.00 -19.30 26.10
N MET A 26 -3.55 -20.27 26.85
CA MET A 26 -4.83 -20.09 27.55
C MET A 26 -4.75 -18.97 28.60
N VAL A 27 -3.70 -18.98 29.44
CA VAL A 27 -3.49 -17.95 30.47
C VAL A 27 -3.27 -16.58 29.84
N SER A 28 -2.46 -16.49 28.79
CA SER A 28 -2.23 -15.23 28.07
C SER A 28 -3.52 -14.71 27.42
N GLY A 29 -4.32 -15.59 26.81
CA GLY A 29 -5.60 -15.24 26.21
C GLY A 29 -6.64 -14.76 27.24
N ALA A 30 -6.75 -15.46 28.37
CA ALA A 30 -7.63 -15.07 29.48
C ALA A 30 -7.23 -13.72 30.08
N LEU A 31 -5.93 -13.48 30.26
CA LEU A 31 -5.41 -12.20 30.73
C LEU A 31 -5.72 -11.06 29.75
N LEU A 32 -5.52 -11.28 28.44
CA LEU A 32 -5.85 -10.28 27.41
C LEU A 32 -7.35 -9.95 27.39
N LEU A 33 -8.22 -10.96 27.55
CA LEU A 33 -9.66 -10.73 27.69
C LEU A 33 -9.98 -9.93 28.95
N ALA A 34 -9.40 -10.28 30.09
CA ALA A 34 -9.62 -9.55 31.35
C ALA A 34 -9.19 -8.07 31.25
N VAL A 35 -8.07 -7.80 30.57
CA VAL A 35 -7.64 -6.42 30.28
C VAL A 35 -8.63 -5.73 29.34
N ASN A 36 -9.06 -6.39 28.27
CA ASN A 36 -9.98 -5.82 27.28
C ASN A 36 -11.39 -5.51 27.86
N PHE A 37 -11.87 -6.32 28.80
CA PHE A 37 -13.12 -6.08 29.53
C PHE A 37 -12.99 -5.04 30.65
N GLY A 38 -11.80 -4.47 30.87
CA GLY A 38 -11.56 -3.49 31.93
C GLY A 38 -11.55 -4.09 33.34
N ILE A 39 -11.52 -5.42 33.47
CA ILE A 39 -11.37 -6.10 34.77
C ILE A 39 -10.00 -5.77 35.36
N VAL A 40 -8.97 -5.74 34.50
CA VAL A 40 -7.62 -5.31 34.87
C VAL A 40 -7.40 -3.91 34.29
N PRO A 41 -7.26 -2.85 35.12
CA PRO A 41 -6.98 -1.52 34.63
C PRO A 41 -5.57 -1.47 34.04
N ALA A 42 -5.48 -1.44 32.72
CA ALA A 42 -4.23 -1.26 32.00
C ALA A 42 -4.30 0.03 31.18
N SER A 43 -3.22 0.82 31.21
CA SER A 43 -3.15 1.97 30.30
C SER A 43 -3.04 1.44 28.85
N PRO A 44 -3.78 2.02 27.87
CA PRO A 44 -3.70 1.60 26.48
C PRO A 44 -2.26 1.66 25.91
N PHE A 45 -1.46 2.61 26.43
CA PHE A 45 -0.05 2.73 26.10
C PHE A 45 0.76 1.51 26.57
N VAL A 46 0.65 1.10 27.84
CA VAL A 46 1.36 -0.08 28.36
C VAL A 46 0.91 -1.34 27.65
N LEU A 47 -0.40 -1.51 27.42
CA LEU A 47 -0.94 -2.66 26.71
C LEU A 47 -0.37 -2.78 25.29
N ALA A 48 -0.32 -1.66 24.55
CA ALA A 48 0.27 -1.63 23.21
C ALA A 48 1.75 -2.05 23.22
N ARG A 49 2.53 -1.60 24.21
CA ARG A 49 3.95 -1.97 24.34
C ARG A 49 4.12 -3.44 24.69
N VAL A 50 3.34 -3.95 25.63
CA VAL A 50 3.39 -5.38 26.01
C VAL A 50 3.00 -6.26 24.81
N LEU A 51 1.90 -5.96 24.13
CA LEU A 51 1.47 -6.70 22.94
C LEU A 51 2.50 -6.64 21.81
N GLY A 52 3.06 -5.45 21.55
CA GLY A 52 4.09 -5.27 20.54
C GLY A 52 5.36 -6.07 20.85
N ILE A 53 5.84 -6.06 22.10
CA ILE A 53 7.01 -6.86 22.54
C ILE A 53 6.70 -8.35 22.40
N LEU A 54 5.53 -8.81 22.87
CA LEU A 54 5.14 -10.22 22.80
C LEU A 54 5.07 -10.72 21.35
N ALA A 55 4.46 -9.94 20.46
CA ALA A 55 4.40 -10.27 19.03
C ALA A 55 5.79 -10.29 18.39
N MET A 56 6.64 -9.30 18.69
CA MET A 56 8.01 -9.26 18.18
C MET A 56 8.83 -10.45 18.66
N VAL A 57 8.77 -10.78 19.96
CA VAL A 57 9.47 -11.93 20.55
C VAL A 57 8.95 -13.24 19.97
N ALA A 58 7.63 -13.40 19.81
CA ALA A 58 7.06 -14.57 19.14
C ALA A 58 7.58 -14.71 17.71
N GLY A 59 7.66 -13.60 16.97
CA GLY A 59 8.27 -13.57 15.63
C GLY A 59 9.73 -14.04 15.62
N LEU A 60 10.54 -13.56 16.58
CA LEU A 60 11.94 -13.99 16.75
C LEU A 60 12.07 -15.47 17.13
N VAL A 61 11.17 -15.99 17.96
CA VAL A 61 11.14 -17.42 18.32
C VAL A 61 10.87 -18.27 17.08
N PHE A 62 9.88 -17.90 16.25
CA PHE A 62 9.66 -18.60 14.98
C PHE A 62 10.86 -18.48 14.04
N LEU A 63 11.49 -17.31 13.96
CA LEU A 63 12.69 -17.10 13.15
C LEU A 63 13.84 -18.02 13.60
N PHE A 64 14.05 -18.16 14.91
CA PHE A 64 15.05 -19.09 15.46
C PHE A 64 14.82 -20.54 14.97
N PHE A 65 13.55 -20.99 14.95
CA PHE A 65 13.21 -22.33 14.44
C PHE A 65 13.38 -22.47 12.92
N THR A 66 13.32 -21.39 12.14
CA THR A 66 13.58 -21.47 10.69
C THR A 66 15.02 -21.90 10.38
N GLY A 67 15.99 -21.53 11.23
CA GLY A 67 17.39 -21.92 11.09
C GLY A 67 17.68 -23.37 11.46
N ALA A 68 16.77 -24.05 12.18
CA ALA A 68 16.98 -25.39 12.70
C ALA A 68 16.83 -26.51 11.66
N GLY A 69 16.40 -26.20 10.43
CA GLY A 69 16.33 -27.22 9.39
C GLY A 69 15.67 -26.76 8.10
N ARG A 70 16.06 -27.42 7.00
CA ARG A 70 15.53 -27.15 5.66
C ARG A 70 14.00 -27.26 5.60
N TRP A 71 13.36 -28.17 6.31
CA TRP A 71 11.91 -28.36 6.19
C TRP A 71 11.08 -27.28 6.90
N LEU A 72 11.72 -26.43 7.71
CA LEU A 72 11.07 -25.45 8.60
C LEU A 72 10.94 -24.05 7.99
N THR A 73 11.29 -23.85 6.71
CA THR A 73 11.20 -22.53 6.05
C THR A 73 9.80 -21.94 6.00
N TRP A 74 8.75 -22.76 6.17
CA TRP A 74 7.38 -22.26 6.30
C TRP A 74 7.18 -21.39 7.55
N PHE A 75 7.98 -21.58 8.62
CA PHE A 75 7.94 -20.74 9.81
C PHE A 75 8.41 -19.31 9.58
N LEU A 76 9.03 -19.02 8.44
CA LEU A 76 9.47 -17.67 8.09
C LEU A 76 8.28 -16.73 7.89
N ILE A 77 7.13 -17.26 7.49
CA ILE A 77 5.87 -16.51 7.32
C ILE A 77 5.33 -16.03 8.68
N PRO A 78 4.97 -16.91 9.64
CA PRO A 78 4.52 -16.44 10.95
C PRO A 78 5.60 -15.64 11.67
N ALA A 79 6.89 -15.96 11.49
CA ALA A 79 8.00 -15.17 12.02
C ALA A 79 7.94 -13.71 11.55
N GLY A 80 7.97 -13.49 10.23
CA GLY A 80 7.99 -12.15 9.67
C GLY A 80 6.69 -11.37 9.89
N VAL A 81 5.53 -12.04 9.86
CA VAL A 81 4.23 -11.42 10.16
C VAL A 81 4.17 -10.94 11.60
N LEU A 82 4.47 -11.80 12.58
CA LEU A 82 4.44 -11.43 14.00
C LEU A 82 5.50 -10.39 14.33
N PHE A 83 6.69 -10.52 13.75
CA PHE A 83 7.74 -9.52 13.90
C PHE A 83 7.30 -8.15 13.37
N THR A 84 6.73 -8.10 12.17
CA THR A 84 6.21 -6.86 11.57
C THR A 84 5.12 -6.24 12.43
N ILE A 85 4.13 -7.02 12.86
CA ILE A 85 3.04 -6.54 13.73
C ILE A 85 3.62 -6.01 15.04
N GLY A 86 4.57 -6.73 15.65
CA GLY A 86 5.24 -6.32 16.87
C GLY A 86 5.97 -4.98 16.72
N VAL A 87 6.80 -4.84 15.69
CA VAL A 87 7.54 -3.60 15.40
C VAL A 87 6.59 -2.44 15.12
N VAL A 88 5.60 -2.62 14.25
CA VAL A 88 4.63 -1.55 13.92
C VAL A 88 3.86 -1.12 15.16
N THR A 89 3.41 -2.06 15.98
CA THR A 89 2.71 -1.77 17.24
C THR A 89 3.60 -1.06 18.24
N LEU A 90 4.90 -1.38 18.30
CA LEU A 90 5.85 -0.69 19.19
C LEU A 90 6.18 0.72 18.70
N VAL A 91 6.33 0.92 17.40
CA VAL A 91 6.69 2.22 16.83
C VAL A 91 5.51 3.17 16.84
N LEU A 92 4.34 2.71 16.38
CA LEU A 92 3.16 3.56 16.21
C LEU A 92 2.18 3.50 17.40
N GLY A 93 2.21 2.43 18.19
CA GLY A 93 1.19 2.19 19.23
C GLY A 93 -0.10 1.59 18.66
N ALA A 94 -0.85 0.89 19.52
CA ALA A 94 -2.07 0.18 19.11
C ALA A 94 -3.17 1.11 18.59
N GLY A 95 -3.27 2.34 19.13
CA GLY A 95 -4.26 3.33 18.69
C GLY A 95 -4.07 3.80 17.25
N MET A 96 -2.85 3.73 16.71
CA MET A 96 -2.55 4.10 15.32
C MET A 96 -2.52 2.90 14.38
N PHE A 97 -2.88 1.69 14.82
CA PHE A 97 -2.81 0.49 13.99
C PHE A 97 -3.75 0.54 12.77
N MET A 98 -4.85 1.30 12.87
CA MET A 98 -5.78 1.56 11.76
C MET A 98 -5.41 2.79 10.94
N SER A 99 -4.25 3.40 11.19
CA SER A 99 -3.77 4.54 10.40
C SER A 99 -3.22 4.09 9.04
N PRO A 100 -3.23 4.97 8.03
CA PRO A 100 -2.61 4.66 6.74
C PRO A 100 -1.12 4.31 6.86
N VAL A 101 -0.38 4.97 7.75
CA VAL A 101 1.04 4.69 7.99
C VAL A 101 1.25 3.28 8.55
N ALA A 102 0.37 2.83 9.46
CA ALA A 102 0.42 1.46 9.95
C ALA A 102 0.11 0.44 8.85
N ALA A 103 -0.87 0.73 7.98
CA ALA A 103 -1.18 -0.12 6.83
C ALA A 103 0.01 -0.20 5.86
N GLU A 104 0.66 0.94 5.54
CA GLU A 104 1.86 1.02 4.70
C GLU A 104 2.99 0.12 5.24
N LEU A 105 3.37 0.33 6.50
CA LEU A 105 4.48 -0.40 7.13
C LEU A 105 4.17 -1.89 7.30
N THR A 106 2.93 -2.22 7.67
CA THR A 106 2.52 -3.63 7.87
C THR A 106 2.50 -4.37 6.55
N ALA A 107 1.91 -3.78 5.51
CA ALA A 107 1.88 -4.38 4.18
C ALA A 107 3.31 -4.51 3.61
N ALA A 108 4.16 -3.50 3.78
CA ALA A 108 5.56 -3.60 3.38
C ALA A 108 6.30 -4.74 4.11
N GLY A 109 6.15 -4.86 5.43
CA GLY A 109 6.78 -5.94 6.20
C GLY A 109 6.28 -7.34 5.84
N PHE A 110 4.98 -7.49 5.54
CA PHE A 110 4.43 -8.75 5.04
C PHE A 110 4.98 -9.07 3.64
N GLY A 111 5.03 -8.08 2.75
CA GLY A 111 5.61 -8.22 1.43
C GLY A 111 7.08 -8.67 1.47
N LEU A 112 7.87 -8.04 2.34
CA LEU A 112 9.27 -8.41 2.59
C LEU A 112 9.41 -9.82 3.18
N THR A 113 8.48 -10.24 4.03
CA THR A 113 8.46 -11.60 4.59
C THR A 113 8.32 -12.64 3.48
N PHE A 114 7.35 -12.48 2.58
CA PHE A 114 7.18 -13.41 1.46
C PHE A 114 8.31 -13.32 0.44
N LEU A 115 8.88 -12.13 0.24
CA LEU A 115 10.08 -11.98 -0.58
C LEU A 115 11.25 -12.77 0.03
N ALA A 116 11.45 -12.69 1.35
CA ALA A 116 12.47 -13.46 2.05
C ALA A 116 12.24 -14.98 1.93
N VAL A 117 10.99 -15.46 1.95
CA VAL A 117 10.66 -16.87 1.66
C VAL A 117 11.17 -17.27 0.29
N PHE A 118 10.87 -16.48 -0.75
CA PHE A 118 11.33 -16.75 -2.12
C PHE A 118 12.85 -16.69 -2.25
N LEU A 119 13.52 -15.71 -1.62
CA LEU A 119 14.98 -15.59 -1.66
C LEU A 119 15.67 -16.76 -0.98
N THR A 120 15.10 -17.24 0.14
CA THR A 120 15.60 -18.43 0.86
C THR A 120 15.38 -19.70 0.05
N ARG A 121 14.27 -19.80 -0.68
CA ARG A 121 13.92 -20.95 -1.51
C ARG A 121 13.32 -20.52 -2.83
N ARG A 122 14.17 -20.41 -3.85
CA ARG A 122 13.75 -20.04 -5.22
C ARG A 122 12.74 -21.02 -5.83
N ASN A 123 12.67 -22.26 -5.33
CA ASN A 123 11.64 -23.23 -5.74
C ASN A 123 10.24 -22.88 -5.22
N GLN A 124 10.12 -22.02 -4.20
CA GLN A 124 8.86 -21.49 -3.68
C GLN A 124 8.44 -20.23 -4.46
N TRP A 125 8.38 -20.33 -5.78
CA TRP A 125 8.01 -19.25 -6.70
C TRP A 125 6.66 -18.61 -6.36
N TRP A 126 5.75 -19.39 -5.79
CA TRP A 126 4.42 -18.92 -5.38
C TRP A 126 4.49 -17.76 -4.38
N ALA A 127 5.56 -17.64 -3.59
CA ALA A 127 5.73 -16.58 -2.58
C ALA A 127 5.91 -15.19 -3.21
N LEU A 128 6.32 -15.08 -4.47
CA LEU A 128 6.38 -13.79 -5.17
C LEU A 128 5.01 -13.15 -5.35
N ILE A 129 3.93 -13.94 -5.49
CA ILE A 129 2.57 -13.43 -5.67
C ILE A 129 2.11 -12.62 -4.43
N PRO A 130 2.06 -13.20 -3.21
CA PRO A 130 1.72 -12.43 -2.02
C PRO A 130 2.75 -11.34 -1.72
N ALA A 131 4.03 -11.54 -2.02
CA ALA A 131 5.03 -10.49 -1.87
C ALA A 131 4.65 -9.24 -2.68
N GLY A 132 4.34 -9.39 -3.97
CA GLY A 132 3.90 -8.27 -4.81
C GLY A 132 2.56 -7.69 -4.41
N ALA A 133 1.61 -8.53 -3.98
CA ALA A 133 0.31 -8.05 -3.50
C ALA A 133 0.46 -7.16 -2.27
N PHE A 134 1.20 -7.60 -1.25
CA PHE A 134 1.43 -6.82 -0.04
C PHE A 134 2.29 -5.58 -0.27
N LEU A 135 3.37 -5.68 -1.06
CA LEU A 135 4.14 -4.50 -1.47
C LEU A 135 3.29 -3.52 -2.28
N GLY A 136 2.40 -4.03 -3.13
CA GLY A 136 1.44 -3.25 -3.91
C GLY A 136 0.44 -2.50 -3.03
N VAL A 137 -0.10 -3.16 -2.00
CA VAL A 137 -0.97 -2.50 -1.00
C VAL A 137 -0.21 -1.43 -0.23
N GLY A 138 1.03 -1.71 0.19
CA GLY A 138 1.87 -0.73 0.87
C GLY A 138 2.16 0.50 -0.01
N LEU A 139 2.50 0.27 -1.28
CA LEU A 139 2.74 1.33 -2.25
C LEU A 139 1.47 2.11 -2.58
N TRP A 140 0.33 1.42 -2.71
CA TRP A 140 -0.97 2.05 -2.93
C TRP A 140 -1.35 2.99 -1.78
N ALA A 141 -1.17 2.54 -0.54
CA ALA A 141 -1.39 3.36 0.64
C ALA A 141 -0.44 4.55 0.68
N PHE A 142 0.86 4.34 0.43
CA PHE A 142 1.85 5.41 0.38
C PHE A 142 1.55 6.46 -0.69
N VAL A 143 1.16 6.03 -1.89
CA VAL A 143 0.82 6.95 -2.98
C VAL A 143 -0.45 7.74 -2.65
N GLY A 144 -1.48 7.05 -2.14
CA GLY A 144 -2.75 7.68 -1.76
C GLY A 144 -2.62 8.71 -0.63
N THR A 145 -1.68 8.50 0.30
CA THR A 145 -1.44 9.41 1.42
C THR A 145 -0.51 10.57 1.07
N ARG A 146 0.56 10.33 0.29
CA ARG A 146 1.61 11.33 0.02
C ARG A 146 1.37 12.15 -1.25
N PHE A 147 0.64 11.61 -2.21
CA PHE A 147 0.37 12.25 -3.50
C PHE A 147 -1.13 12.37 -3.74
N PRO A 148 -1.83 13.30 -3.05
CA PRO A 148 -3.28 13.43 -3.15
C PRO A 148 -3.75 13.78 -4.57
N VAL A 149 -2.89 14.39 -5.40
CA VAL A 149 -3.15 14.65 -6.83
C VAL A 149 -3.29 13.35 -7.62
N ILE A 150 -2.56 12.30 -7.24
CA ILE A 150 -2.69 10.96 -7.80
C ILE A 150 -3.89 10.26 -7.13
N GLY A 151 -4.12 10.47 -5.84
CA GLY A 151 -5.27 9.89 -5.14
C GLY A 151 -5.17 8.36 -4.95
N TRP A 152 -6.29 7.75 -4.57
CA TRP A 152 -6.37 6.33 -4.18
C TRP A 152 -6.60 5.36 -5.35
N HIS A 153 -5.95 5.62 -6.50
CA HIS A 153 -6.09 4.75 -7.67
C HIS A 153 -5.46 3.38 -7.45
N PRO A 154 -6.07 2.27 -7.92
CA PRO A 154 -5.58 0.91 -7.69
C PRO A 154 -4.28 0.59 -8.46
N VAL A 155 -3.84 1.47 -9.36
CA VAL A 155 -2.72 1.26 -10.29
C VAL A 155 -1.45 0.77 -9.59
N PRO A 156 -0.95 1.37 -8.49
CA PRO A 156 0.28 0.91 -7.86
C PRO A 156 0.17 -0.54 -7.36
N GLY A 157 -0.96 -0.89 -6.76
CA GLY A 157 -1.21 -2.25 -6.29
C GLY A 157 -1.28 -3.28 -7.42
N VAL A 158 -2.04 -2.97 -8.47
CA VAL A 158 -2.21 -3.84 -9.64
C VAL A 158 -0.87 -4.03 -10.38
N LEU A 159 -0.08 -2.97 -10.54
CA LEU A 159 1.25 -3.04 -11.16
C LEU A 159 2.20 -3.95 -10.37
N CYS A 160 2.24 -3.83 -9.04
CA CYS A 160 3.09 -4.71 -8.22
C CYS A 160 2.69 -6.19 -8.35
N VAL A 161 1.40 -6.51 -8.41
CA VAL A 161 0.92 -7.87 -8.66
C VAL A 161 1.35 -8.36 -10.06
N GLY A 162 1.18 -7.53 -11.09
CA GLY A 162 1.63 -7.86 -12.46
C GLY A 162 3.14 -8.11 -12.54
N LEU A 163 3.93 -7.26 -11.88
CA LEU A 163 5.39 -7.41 -11.79
C LEU A 163 5.82 -8.69 -11.05
N SER A 164 5.04 -9.16 -10.08
CA SER A 164 5.30 -10.46 -9.45
C SER A 164 5.14 -11.63 -10.41
N PHE A 165 4.16 -11.60 -11.31
CA PHE A 165 4.02 -12.62 -12.34
C PHE A 165 5.18 -12.60 -13.34
N PHE A 166 5.65 -11.41 -13.73
CA PHE A 166 6.88 -11.28 -14.53
C PHE A 166 8.10 -11.82 -13.78
N SER A 167 8.22 -11.52 -12.48
CA SER A 167 9.31 -12.01 -11.63
C SER A 167 9.30 -13.54 -11.53
N ILE A 168 8.13 -14.17 -11.45
CA ILE A 168 8.00 -15.63 -11.51
C ILE A 168 8.49 -16.15 -12.85
N TYR A 169 8.05 -15.56 -13.97
CA TYR A 169 8.48 -15.99 -15.30
C TYR A 169 10.00 -15.89 -15.49
N LEU A 170 10.62 -14.80 -15.03
CA LEU A 170 12.06 -14.58 -15.14
C LEU A 170 12.87 -15.51 -14.23
N SER A 171 12.35 -15.82 -13.03
CA SER A 171 13.02 -16.68 -12.06
C SER A 171 12.77 -18.18 -12.27
N ALA A 172 11.82 -18.55 -13.13
CA ALA A 172 11.49 -19.94 -13.38
C ALA A 172 12.62 -20.68 -14.11
N ILE A 173 13.17 -21.70 -13.43
CA ILE A 173 14.11 -22.69 -14.01
C ILE A 173 13.48 -23.42 -15.20
N GLN A 174 12.14 -23.52 -15.26
CA GLN A 174 11.38 -24.13 -16.36
C GLN A 174 10.52 -23.08 -17.10
N ARG A 175 11.18 -22.16 -17.83
CA ARG A 175 10.50 -21.08 -18.59
C ARG A 175 9.38 -21.54 -19.51
N GLN A 176 9.49 -22.73 -20.13
CA GLN A 176 8.47 -23.28 -21.02
C GLN A 176 7.15 -23.56 -20.29
N ARG A 177 7.22 -24.09 -19.07
CA ARG A 177 6.04 -24.40 -18.27
C ARG A 177 5.40 -23.11 -17.75
N MET A 178 6.17 -22.11 -17.33
CA MET A 178 5.64 -20.89 -16.71
C MET A 178 5.16 -19.79 -17.68
N ARG A 179 4.92 -20.08 -18.97
CA ARG A 179 4.47 -19.09 -19.96
C ARG A 179 3.14 -18.42 -19.60
N TRP A 180 2.26 -19.12 -18.88
CA TRP A 180 1.02 -18.55 -18.35
C TRP A 180 1.26 -17.36 -17.43
N CYS A 181 2.37 -17.32 -16.67
CA CYS A 181 2.70 -16.18 -15.82
C CYS A 181 2.99 -14.92 -16.65
N LEU A 182 3.63 -15.08 -17.82
CA LEU A 182 3.86 -13.96 -18.74
C LEU A 182 2.53 -13.40 -19.25
N LEU A 183 1.61 -14.28 -19.66
CA LEU A 183 0.30 -13.87 -20.17
C LEU A 183 -0.53 -13.16 -19.09
N VAL A 184 -0.62 -13.73 -17.90
CA VAL A 184 -1.34 -13.14 -16.76
C VAL A 184 -0.70 -11.81 -16.34
N GLY A 185 0.62 -11.77 -16.18
CA GLY A 185 1.35 -10.55 -15.83
C GLY A 185 1.16 -9.44 -16.86
N SER A 186 1.22 -9.78 -18.15
CA SER A 186 1.01 -8.83 -19.25
C SER A 186 -0.42 -8.29 -19.27
N LEU A 187 -1.42 -9.15 -19.05
CA LEU A 187 -2.82 -8.76 -18.99
C LEU A 187 -3.09 -7.81 -17.81
N VAL A 188 -2.56 -8.13 -16.62
CA VAL A 188 -2.71 -7.32 -15.41
C VAL A 188 -2.05 -5.93 -15.58
N VAL A 189 -0.84 -5.88 -16.15
CA VAL A 189 -0.16 -4.61 -16.44
C VAL A 189 -0.88 -3.82 -17.53
N ALA A 190 -1.35 -4.48 -18.59
CA ALA A 190 -2.12 -3.84 -19.65
C ALA A 190 -3.42 -3.24 -19.11
N ALA A 191 -4.12 -3.93 -18.21
CA ALA A 191 -5.32 -3.41 -17.54
C ALA A 191 -5.00 -2.18 -16.68
N ALA A 192 -3.89 -2.20 -15.92
CA ALA A 192 -3.45 -1.04 -15.14
C ALA A 192 -3.10 0.16 -16.04
N PHE A 193 -2.45 -0.08 -17.17
CA PHE A 193 -2.12 0.96 -18.14
C PHE A 193 -3.36 1.52 -18.86
N ALA A 194 -4.29 0.65 -19.26
CA ALA A 194 -5.56 1.06 -19.85
C ALA A 194 -6.38 1.92 -18.88
N TYR A 195 -6.40 1.57 -17.59
CA TYR A 195 -7.02 2.39 -16.55
C TYR A 195 -6.33 3.74 -16.40
N LEU A 196 -4.99 3.79 -16.37
CA LEU A 196 -4.24 5.05 -16.32
C LEU A 196 -4.53 5.94 -17.54
N LEU A 197 -4.56 5.34 -18.74
CA LEU A 197 -4.90 6.05 -19.97
C LEU A 197 -6.33 6.59 -19.92
N ALA A 198 -7.29 5.81 -19.41
CA ALA A 198 -8.66 6.25 -19.23
C ALA A 198 -8.76 7.46 -18.28
N LEU A 199 -7.98 7.47 -17.18
CA LEU A 199 -7.91 8.62 -16.26
C LEU A 199 -7.34 9.87 -16.94
N LEU A 200 -6.24 9.71 -17.69
CA LEU A 200 -5.63 10.82 -18.42
C LEU A 200 -6.59 11.39 -19.47
N LEU A 201 -7.29 10.51 -20.20
CA LEU A 201 -8.27 10.90 -21.19
C LEU A 201 -9.46 11.61 -20.54
N ALA A 202 -10.01 11.07 -19.44
CA ALA A 202 -11.10 11.71 -18.70
C ALA A 202 -10.71 13.12 -18.21
N ARG A 203 -9.48 13.28 -17.71
CA ARG A 203 -8.95 14.59 -17.29
C ARG A 203 -8.80 15.54 -18.48
N TRP A 204 -8.33 15.05 -19.62
CA TRP A 204 -8.22 15.86 -20.84
C TRP A 204 -9.60 16.29 -21.36
N LEU A 205 -10.58 15.37 -21.37
CA LEU A 205 -11.96 15.69 -21.73
C LEU A 205 -12.63 16.63 -20.71
N ALA A 206 -12.15 16.74 -19.48
CA ALA A 206 -12.65 17.76 -18.56
C ALA A 206 -12.13 19.17 -18.86
N LEU A 207 -11.09 19.34 -19.69
CA LEU A 207 -10.48 20.63 -19.98
C LEU A 207 -11.11 21.36 -21.18
N TRP A 208 -11.75 20.65 -22.13
CA TRP A 208 -12.37 21.31 -23.29
C TRP A 208 -13.52 22.27 -22.92
N PRO A 209 -14.38 22.02 -21.92
CA PRO A 209 -15.41 22.99 -21.54
C PRO A 209 -14.79 24.28 -21.01
N LEU A 210 -13.69 24.20 -20.26
CA LEU A 210 -12.95 25.36 -19.79
C LEU A 210 -12.35 26.15 -20.96
N ALA A 211 -11.77 25.45 -21.93
CA ALA A 211 -11.26 26.07 -23.15
C ALA A 211 -12.37 26.79 -23.93
N LEU A 212 -13.58 26.22 -23.99
CA LEU A 212 -14.74 26.88 -24.60
C LEU A 212 -15.22 28.08 -23.81
N VAL A 213 -15.22 28.03 -22.48
CA VAL A 213 -15.55 29.19 -21.64
C VAL A 213 -14.53 30.33 -21.85
N VAL A 214 -13.24 30.01 -21.88
CA VAL A 214 -12.18 30.99 -22.15
C VAL A 214 -12.31 31.56 -23.56
N ALA A 215 -12.48 30.72 -24.58
CA ALA A 215 -12.70 31.18 -25.95
C ALA A 215 -13.96 32.05 -26.06
N GLY A 216 -15.05 31.65 -25.41
CA GLY A 216 -16.32 32.38 -25.36
C GLY A 216 -16.22 33.73 -24.64
N LEU A 217 -15.30 33.89 -23.69
CA LEU A 217 -15.01 35.17 -23.03
C LEU A 217 -14.06 36.05 -23.86
N CYS A 218 -13.05 35.46 -24.50
CA CYS A 218 -12.04 36.18 -25.27
C CYS A 218 -12.61 36.84 -26.54
N VAL A 219 -13.55 36.19 -27.23
CA VAL A 219 -14.18 36.72 -28.46
C VAL A 219 -14.90 38.06 -28.22
N PRO A 220 -15.86 38.18 -27.29
CA PRO A 220 -16.54 39.45 -27.01
C PRO A 220 -15.59 40.48 -26.39
N ALA A 221 -14.66 40.08 -25.52
CA ALA A 221 -13.66 41.01 -24.97
C ALA A 221 -12.78 41.62 -26.07
N GLY A 222 -12.35 40.82 -27.05
CA GLY A 222 -11.62 41.29 -28.23
C GLY A 222 -12.45 42.25 -29.08
N PHE A 223 -13.75 41.96 -29.26
CA PHE A 223 -14.66 42.84 -29.99
C PHE A 223 -14.85 44.19 -29.29
N LEU A 224 -15.08 44.19 -27.98
CA LEU A 224 -15.21 45.39 -27.15
C LEU A 224 -13.92 46.23 -27.15
N LEU A 225 -12.75 45.60 -27.08
CA LEU A 225 -11.46 46.29 -27.18
C LEU A 225 -11.24 46.92 -28.56
N ALA A 226 -11.63 46.23 -29.63
CA ALA A 226 -11.54 46.75 -30.99
C ALA A 226 -12.49 47.94 -31.20
N ASP A 227 -13.71 47.86 -30.68
CA ASP A 227 -14.71 48.93 -30.75
C ASP A 227 -14.30 50.16 -29.92
N TRP A 228 -13.80 49.94 -28.70
CA TRP A 228 -13.24 50.99 -27.85
C TRP A 228 -12.09 51.73 -28.54
N ARG A 229 -11.19 51.01 -29.23
CA ARG A 229 -10.11 51.63 -30.02
C ARG A 229 -10.64 52.48 -31.18
N ARG A 230 -11.68 52.03 -31.88
CA ARG A 230 -12.26 52.78 -33.00
C ARG A 230 -12.92 54.08 -32.53
N THR A 231 -13.67 54.01 -31.43
CA THR A 231 -14.35 55.19 -30.86
C THR A 231 -13.36 56.23 -30.33
N HIS A 232 -12.26 55.81 -29.70
CA HIS A 232 -11.25 56.74 -29.18
C HIS A 232 -10.30 57.29 -30.27
N ALA A 233 -10.06 56.55 -31.36
CA ALA A 233 -9.31 57.05 -32.51
C ALA A 233 -10.10 58.04 -33.38
N ALA A 234 -11.43 58.02 -33.28
CA ALA A 234 -12.33 58.85 -34.09
C ALA A 234 -12.66 60.22 -33.47
N VAL A 235 -12.03 60.61 -32.36
CA VAL A 235 -12.17 61.97 -31.81
C VAL A 235 -11.20 62.88 -32.57
N PRO A 236 -11.65 63.69 -33.55
CA PRO A 236 -10.77 64.65 -34.22
C PRO A 236 -10.27 65.67 -33.18
N PRO A 237 -9.04 66.19 -33.33
CA PRO A 237 -8.56 67.27 -32.49
C PRO A 237 -9.56 68.43 -32.61
N VAL A 238 -10.05 68.91 -31.46
CA VAL A 238 -10.94 70.07 -31.39
C VAL A 238 -10.30 71.21 -32.15
N SER A 239 -10.88 71.57 -33.30
CA SER A 239 -10.49 72.75 -34.04
C SER A 239 -10.80 73.95 -33.16
N ILE A 240 -9.77 74.54 -32.56
CA ILE A 240 -9.89 75.81 -31.84
C ILE A 240 -10.38 76.84 -32.87
N PRO A 241 -11.55 77.48 -32.67
CA PRO A 241 -12.04 78.47 -33.62
C PRO A 241 -11.02 79.61 -33.76
N PRO A 242 -10.85 80.18 -34.97
CA PRO A 242 -9.94 81.29 -35.18
C PRO A 242 -10.34 82.45 -34.26
N GLY A 243 -9.36 82.94 -33.50
CA GLY A 243 -9.53 84.15 -32.69
C GLY A 243 -9.87 85.36 -33.59
N PRO A 244 -10.56 86.37 -33.03
CA PRO A 244 -11.22 87.46 -33.77
C PRO A 244 -10.32 88.41 -34.60
N ASP A 245 -9.02 88.13 -34.79
CA ASP A 245 -8.05 89.12 -35.29
C ASP A 245 -7.46 88.79 -36.69
N SER A 246 -8.21 88.13 -37.58
CA SER A 246 -7.72 87.82 -38.94
C SER A 246 -8.25 88.83 -39.99
N PRO A 247 -7.42 89.70 -40.59
CA PRO A 247 -7.84 90.62 -41.64
C PRO A 247 -8.02 89.91 -43.00
N ALA A 248 -9.03 90.39 -43.76
CA ALA A 248 -9.51 89.84 -45.03
C ALA A 248 -8.59 90.06 -46.24
#